data_AF-A0A2P7NTV1-F1
#
_entry.id   AF-A0A2P7NTV1-F1
#
_cell.length_a   1.000
_cell.length_b   1.000
_cell.length_c   1.000
_cell.angle_alpha   90.00
_cell.angle_beta   90.00
_cell.angle_gamma   90.00
#
_symmetry.space_group_name_H-M   'P 1'
#
loop_
_entity.id
_entity.type
_entity.pdbx_description
1 polymer ?
#
loop_
_entity_poly.entity_id
_entity_poly.type
_entity_poly.pdbx_seq_one_letter_code
_entity_poly.pdbx_strand_id
1 'polypeptide(L)' 'MSEQGRAPTVKQACDFIDICHDPEYKELCIKKWGEWFGDNLEIAIRRELEARKNTKGKK' A
#
# COMPACT_ATOMS: atom_id res chain seq x y z
N MET A 1 -3.83 3.50 -27.11
CA MET A 1 -3.06 3.54 -25.85
C MET A 1 -3.97 3.00 -24.77
N SER A 2 -3.67 1.86 -24.16
CA SER A 2 -4.50 1.36 -23.06
C SER A 2 -4.14 2.18 -21.81
N GLU A 3 -4.93 3.20 -21.50
CA GLU A 3 -4.86 4.06 -20.30
C GLU A 3 -5.18 3.31 -18.99
N GLN A 4 -4.73 2.06 -18.87
CA GLN A 4 -4.78 1.35 -17.60
C GLN A 4 -3.53 1.76 -16.83
N GLY A 5 -3.70 2.76 -15.97
CA GLY A 5 -2.66 3.39 -15.17
C GLY A 5 -1.67 2.37 -14.61
N ARG A 6 -0.38 2.65 -14.80
CA ARG A 6 0.72 1.82 -14.30
C ARG A 6 0.47 1.48 -12.84
N ALA A 7 0.55 0.19 -12.50
CA ALA A 7 0.45 -0.26 -11.12
C ALA A 7 1.40 0.56 -10.24
N PRO A 8 0.91 1.14 -9.12
CA PRO A 8 1.78 1.87 -8.23
C PRO A 8 2.87 0.94 -7.69
N THR A 9 4.06 1.47 -7.50
CA THR A 9 5.11 0.71 -6.80
C THR A 9 4.74 0.55 -5.32
N VAL A 10 5.24 -0.51 -4.69
CA VAL A 10 5.05 -0.77 -3.24
C VAL A 10 5.34 0.48 -2.41
N LYS A 11 6.42 1.19 -2.74
CA LYS A 11 6.81 2.43 -2.06
C LYS A 11 5.78 3.54 -2.20
N GLN A 12 5.25 3.78 -3.40
CA GLN A 12 4.21 4.80 -3.64
C GLN A 12 2.90 4.44 -2.96
N ALA A 13 2.53 3.17 -3.01
CA ALA A 13 1.37 2.64 -2.33
C ALA A 13 1.45 2.83 -0.81
N CYS A 14 2.58 2.46 -0.21
CA CYS A 14 2.83 2.67 1.21
C CYS A 14 2.87 4.16 1.60
N ASP A 15 3.42 5.02 0.75
CA ASP A 15 3.45 6.47 0.98
C ASP A 15 2.04 7.06 1.01
N PHE A 16 1.20 6.68 0.05
CA PHE A 16 -0.22 7.04 0.01
C PHE A 16 -0.97 6.54 1.26
N ILE A 17 -0.70 5.32 1.72
CA ILE A 17 -1.32 4.78 2.93
C ILE A 17 -0.81 5.48 4.21
N ASP A 18 0.44 5.92 4.25
CA ASP A 18 1.00 6.66 5.40
C ASP A 18 0.34 8.04 5.53
N ILE A 19 0.05 8.74 4.42
CA ILE A 19 -0.64 10.04 4.41
C ILE A 19 -2.14 9.93 4.71
N CYS A 20 -2.78 8.80 4.44
CA CYS A 20 -4.18 8.60 4.81
C CYS A 20 -4.33 8.70 6.34
N HIS A 21 -5.33 9.44 6.83
CA HIS A 21 -5.60 9.52 8.26
C HIS A 21 -6.50 8.38 8.74
N ASP A 22 -7.45 7.98 7.91
CA ASP A 22 -8.47 7.00 8.24
C ASP A 22 -7.95 5.55 8.12
N PRO A 23 -7.98 4.75 9.20
CA PRO A 23 -7.46 3.39 9.19
C PRO A 23 -8.30 2.41 8.36
N GLU A 24 -9.62 2.56 8.30
CA GLU A 24 -10.50 1.70 7.50
C GLU A 24 -10.25 1.92 6.01
N TYR A 25 -10.07 3.18 5.61
CA TYR A 25 -9.72 3.53 4.23
C TYR A 25 -8.38 2.95 3.80
N LYS A 26 -7.39 2.88 4.71
CA LYS A 26 -6.09 2.24 4.41
C LYS A 26 -6.26 0.77 4.06
N GLU A 27 -7.02 0.02 4.86
CA GLU A 27 -7.28 -1.40 4.60
C GLU A 27 -8.03 -1.60 3.29
N LEU A 28 -9.01 -0.72 3.01
CA LEU A 28 -9.77 -0.75 1.76
C LEU A 28 -8.88 -0.48 0.54
N CYS A 29 -7.94 0.48 0.62
CA CYS A 29 -6.97 0.74 -0.45
C CYS A 29 -6.03 -0.44 -0.70
N ILE A 30 -5.51 -1.06 0.36
CA ILE A 30 -4.64 -2.25 0.23
C ILE A 30 -5.37 -3.37 -0.52
N LYS A 31 -6.61 -3.66 -0.09
CA LYS A 31 -7.44 -4.70 -0.69
C LYS A 31 -7.79 -4.39 -2.14
N LYS A 32 -8.17 -3.13 -2.45
CA LYS A 32 -8.47 -2.69 -3.82
C LYS A 32 -7.27 -2.81 -4.74
N TRP A 33 -6.06 -2.53 -4.26
CA TRP A 33 -4.84 -2.72 -5.04
C TRP A 33 -4.50 -4.19 -5.27
N GLY A 34 -4.77 -5.07 -4.30
CA GLY A 34 -4.74 -6.52 -4.50
C GLY A 34 -5.71 -6.97 -5.59
N GLU A 35 -6.96 -6.48 -5.55
CA GLU A 35 -7.98 -6.78 -6.57
C GLU A 35 -7.61 -6.27 -7.98
N TRP A 36 -6.98 -5.10 -8.08
CA TRP A 36 -6.67 -4.47 -9.37
C TRP A 36 -5.35 -4.93 -9.99
N PHE A 37 -4.32 -5.17 -9.17
CA PHE A 37 -2.95 -5.43 -9.63
C PHE A 37 -2.41 -6.81 -9.19
N GLY A 38 -3.18 -7.55 -8.38
CA GLY A 38 -2.87 -8.89 -7.91
C GLY A 38 -2.41 -8.94 -6.44
N ASP A 39 -2.69 -10.07 -5.79
CA ASP A 39 -2.33 -10.36 -4.39
C ASP A 39 -0.85 -10.10 -4.05
N ASN A 40 0.05 -10.29 -5.01
CA ASN A 40 1.48 -10.04 -4.80
C ASN A 40 1.77 -8.58 -4.41
N LEU A 41 1.00 -7.61 -4.95
CA LEU A 41 1.16 -6.21 -4.62
C LEU A 41 0.65 -5.91 -3.21
N GLU A 42 -0.51 -6.47 -2.85
CA GLU A 42 -1.08 -6.35 -1.50
C GLU A 42 -0.10 -6.88 -0.44
N ILE A 43 0.44 -8.08 -0.64
CA ILE A 43 1.37 -8.72 0.31
C ILE A 43 2.63 -7.86 0.49
N ALA A 44 3.17 -7.31 -0.60
CA ALA A 44 4.35 -6.46 -0.56
C ALA A 44 4.09 -5.15 0.21
N ILE A 45 2.93 -4.52 -0.02
CA ILE A 45 2.51 -3.29 0.68
C ILE A 45 2.34 -3.56 2.18
N ARG A 46 1.66 -4.64 2.55
CA ARG A 46 1.47 -5.02 3.97
C ARG A 46 2.83 -5.19 4.67
N ARG A 47 3.75 -5.95 4.04
CA ARG A 47 5.11 -6.16 4.58
C ARG A 47 5.87 -4.85 4.76
N GLU A 48 5.81 -3.95 3.78
CA GLU A 48 6.54 -2.69 3.84
C GLU A 48 5.93 -1.72 4.87
N LEU A 49 4.61 -1.67 5.01
CA LEU A 49 3.93 -0.90 6.06
C LEU A 49 4.30 -1.39 7.47
N GLU A 50 4.33 -2.72 7.66
CA GLU A 50 4.70 -3.33 8.93
C GLU A 50 6.17 -3.04 9.27
N ALA A 51 7.07 -3.13 8.29
CA ALA A 51 8.48 -2.76 8.43
C ALA A 51 8.65 -1.27 8.80
N ARG A 52 7.86 -0.37 8.21
CA ARG A 52 7.87 1.07 8.53
C ARG A 52 7.36 1.32 9.96
N LYS A 53 6.29 0.64 10.40
CA LYS A 53 5.80 0.72 11.78
C LYS A 53 6.86 0.28 12.79
N ASN A 54 7.54 -0.83 12.52
CA ASN A 54 8.60 -1.35 13.40
C ASN A 54 9.82 -0.41 13.47
N THR A 55 10.10 0.33 12.39
CA THR A 55 11.21 1.30 12.35
C THR A 55 10.86 2.61 13.07
N LYS A 56 9.62 3.12 12.95
CA LYS A 56 9.17 4.34 13.64
C LYS A 56 9.13 4.19 15.17
N GLY A 57 8.98 2.97 15.70
CA GLY A 57 9.00 2.70 17.15
C GLY A 57 10.38 2.61 17.79
N LYS A 58 11.47 2.78 17.02
CA LYS A 58 12.85 2.54 17.47
C LYS A 58 13.68 3.83 17.62
N LYS A 59 13.03 4.95 17.97
CA LYS A 59 13.71 6.23 18.24
C LYS A 59 13.53 6.66 19.68
#